data_AF-A0A920L320-F1
#
_entry.id   AF-A0A920L320-F1
#
_cell.length_a   1.000
_cell.length_b   1.000
_cell.length_c   1.000
_cell.angle_alpha   90.00
_cell.angle_beta   90.00
_cell.angle_gamma   90.00
#
_symmetry.space_group_name_H-M   'P 1'
#
loop_
_entity.id
_entity.type
_entity.pdbx_description
1 polymer ?
#
loop_
_entity_poly.entity_id
_entity_poly.type
_entity_poly.pdbx_seq_one_letter_code
_entity_poly.pdbx_strand_id
1 'polypeptide(L)'
;MTRDIANRFNHNYGNSSKNIPEAQISNETGILPGLDGRKMSKSYNNTIPIFSEEKQLRKSIMKIQTNSLEPGEPKNSSECNIFKIYSAIASPSSI
;
A
#
# COMPACT_ATOMS: atom_id res chain seq x y z
N MET A 1 18.30 17.12 5.52
CA MET A 1 19.39 16.24 5.98
C MET A 1 20.32 15.81 4.84
N THR A 2 19.91 14.94 3.90
CA THR A 2 20.82 14.43 2.85
C THR A 2 21.39 15.53 1.94
N ARG A 3 20.58 16.52 1.54
CA ARG A 3 21.05 17.69 0.77
C ARG A 3 22.07 18.53 1.56
N ASP A 4 21.80 18.78 2.84
CA ASP A 4 22.66 19.59 3.71
C ASP A 4 24.04 18.95 3.91
N ILE A 5 24.08 17.62 4.07
CA ILE A 5 25.31 16.84 4.18
C ILE A 5 26.11 16.91 2.86
N ALA A 6 25.44 16.70 1.72
CA ALA A 6 26.09 16.77 0.41
C ALA A 6 26.68 18.17 0.13
N ASN A 7 25.95 19.23 0.48
CA ASN A 7 26.43 20.61 0.36
C ASN A 7 27.64 20.90 1.24
N ARG A 8 27.61 20.51 2.53
CA ARG A 8 28.75 20.69 3.44
C ARG A 8 29.98 19.92 2.97
N PHE A 9 29.80 18.71 2.46
CA PHE A 9 30.90 17.92 1.92
C PHE A 9 31.53 18.59 0.69
N ASN A 10 30.71 19.03 -0.26
CA ASN A 10 31.19 19.71 -1.47
C ASN A 10 31.91 21.03 -1.14
N HIS A 11 31.46 21.74 -0.11
CA HIS A 11 32.12 22.96 0.37
C HIS A 11 33.50 22.69 0.98
N ASN A 12 33.61 21.68 1.85
CA ASN A 12 34.85 21.42 2.59
C ASN A 12 35.93 20.70 1.75
N TYR A 13 35.52 19.88 0.79
CA TYR A 13 36.44 19.02 0.02
C TYR A 13 36.45 19.34 -1.48
N GLY A 14 35.75 20.41 -1.88
CA GLY A 14 35.97 21.18 -3.11
C GLY A 14 36.20 20.35 -4.36
N ASN A 15 35.18 19.61 -4.83
CA ASN A 15 35.19 18.94 -6.14
C ASN A 15 33.80 18.54 -6.65
N SER A 16 32.73 19.16 -6.11
CA SER A 16 31.32 18.84 -6.46
C SER A 16 31.06 17.33 -6.56
N SER A 17 31.73 16.53 -5.73
CA SER A 17 31.81 15.08 -5.92
C SER A 17 30.52 14.37 -5.54
N LYS A 18 29.59 15.08 -4.87
CA LYS A 18 28.26 14.58 -4.51
C LYS A 18 27.18 15.38 -5.23
N ASN A 19 26.31 14.67 -5.94
CA ASN A 19 25.08 15.22 -6.51
C ASN A 19 24.10 15.59 -5.40
N ILE A 20 23.39 16.70 -5.55
CA ILE A 20 22.37 17.14 -4.59
C ILE A 20 21.04 16.45 -4.93
N PRO A 21 20.51 15.58 -4.06
CA PRO A 21 19.29 14.85 -4.36
C PRO A 21 18.05 15.73 -4.22
N GLU A 22 17.00 15.40 -4.97
CA GLU A 22 15.67 16.01 -4.86
C GLU A 22 14.69 14.96 -4.37
N ALA A 23 13.74 15.38 -3.53
CA ALA A 23 12.70 14.48 -3.06
C ALA A 23 11.71 14.24 -4.19
N GLN A 24 11.50 12.97 -4.55
CA GLN A 24 10.44 12.56 -5.45
C GLN A 24 9.29 11.99 -4.61
N ILE A 25 8.15 12.65 -4.63
CA ILE A 25 6.95 12.26 -3.88
C ILE A 25 5.86 11.94 -4.90
N SER A 26 5.26 10.76 -4.78
CA SER A 26 4.08 10.42 -5.58
C SER A 26 2.84 11.10 -5.00
N ASN A 27 2.02 11.68 -5.87
CA ASN A 27 0.72 12.24 -5.49
C ASN A 27 -0.32 11.14 -5.19
N GLU A 28 -0.10 9.93 -5.71
CA GLU A 28 -0.96 8.78 -5.46
C GLU A 28 -0.57 8.15 -4.12
N THR A 29 -1.30 8.51 -3.07
CA THR A 29 -1.17 7.83 -1.78
C THR A 29 -1.96 6.52 -1.82
N GLY A 30 -1.29 5.43 -2.20
CA GLY A 30 -1.85 4.07 -2.22
C GLY A 30 -2.12 3.51 -0.81
N ILE A 31 -3.01 4.14 -0.04
CA ILE A 31 -3.46 3.61 1.24
C ILE A 31 -4.45 2.48 0.97
N LEU A 32 -3.98 1.24 1.11
CA LEU A 32 -4.83 0.06 1.02
C LEU A 32 -5.45 -0.27 2.38
N PRO A 33 -6.72 -0.71 2.40
CA PRO A 33 -7.31 -1.27 3.60
C PRO A 33 -6.67 -2.64 3.90
N GLY A 34 -6.45 -2.90 5.18
CA GLY A 34 -6.07 -4.21 5.69
C GLY A 34 -7.28 -5.12 5.85
N LEU A 35 -7.05 -6.27 6.48
CA LEU A 35 -8.08 -7.29 6.75
C LEU A 35 -9.27 -6.75 7.57
N ASP A 36 -9.06 -5.72 8.38
CA ASP A 36 -10.04 -5.08 9.27
C ASP A 36 -10.62 -3.77 8.69
N GLY A 37 -10.33 -3.44 7.42
CA GLY A 37 -10.76 -2.20 6.76
C GLY A 37 -9.98 -0.93 7.16
N ARG A 38 -9.11 -1.00 8.18
CA ARG A 38 -8.22 0.12 8.55
C ARG A 38 -7.03 0.16 7.59
N LYS A 39 -6.21 1.23 7.64
CA LYS A 39 -4.95 1.27 6.89
C LYS A 39 -4.14 -0.01 7.13
N MET A 40 -3.73 -0.66 6.05
CA MET A 40 -2.90 -1.86 6.12
C MET A 40 -1.56 -1.52 6.80
N SER A 41 -1.22 -2.26 7.85
CA SER A 41 0.01 -2.09 8.62
C SER A 41 0.43 -3.40 9.27
N LYS A 42 1.73 -3.69 9.25
CA LYS A 42 2.32 -4.80 10.00
C LYS A 42 2.01 -4.70 11.50
N SER A 43 2.00 -3.48 12.05
CA SER A 43 1.72 -3.24 13.48
C SER A 43 0.29 -3.57 13.89
N TYR A 44 -0.67 -3.48 12.97
CA TYR A 44 -2.07 -3.83 13.21
C TYR A 44 -2.35 -5.31 12.93
N ASN A 45 -1.36 -6.05 12.45
CA ASN A 45 -1.49 -7.46 12.06
C ASN A 45 -2.65 -7.69 11.08
N ASN A 46 -2.91 -6.72 10.20
CA ASN A 46 -4.02 -6.70 9.24
C ASN A 46 -3.51 -6.80 7.78
N THR A 47 -2.32 -7.37 7.56
CA THR A 47 -1.67 -7.46 6.24
C THR A 47 -2.08 -8.71 5.46
N ILE A 48 -2.02 -8.64 4.13
CA ILE A 48 -2.13 -9.81 3.23
C ILE A 48 -0.71 -10.27 2.83
N PRO A 49 -0.30 -11.50 3.16
CA PRO A 49 1.04 -12.00 2.83
C PRO A 49 1.10 -12.50 1.37
N ILE A 50 1.44 -11.62 0.42
CA ILE A 50 1.40 -11.88 -1.03
C ILE A 50 2.38 -12.98 -1.51
N PHE A 51 3.44 -13.27 -0.77
CA PHE A 51 4.44 -14.30 -1.10
C PHE A 51 4.32 -15.56 -0.22
N SER A 52 3.13 -15.81 0.34
CA SER A 52 2.86 -17.02 1.11
C SER A 52 2.31 -18.15 0.24
N GLU A 53 2.38 -19.38 0.76
CA GLU A 53 1.73 -20.54 0.16
C GLU A 53 0.23 -20.30 -0.07
N GLU A 54 -0.33 -20.91 -1.11
CA GLU A 54 -1.72 -20.69 -1.54
C GLU A 54 -2.72 -20.84 -0.39
N LYS A 55 -2.54 -21.86 0.44
CA LYS A 55 -3.40 -22.14 1.60
C LYS A 55 -3.38 -21.01 2.62
N GLN A 56 -2.21 -20.44 2.89
CA GLN A 56 -2.05 -19.33 3.84
C GLN A 56 -2.61 -18.03 3.25
N LEU A 57 -2.32 -17.75 1.98
CA LEU A 57 -2.86 -16.59 1.28
C LEU A 57 -4.39 -16.62 1.26
N ARG A 58 -4.99 -17.75 0.86
CA ARG A 58 -6.45 -17.94 0.87
C ARG A 58 -7.04 -17.73 2.26
N LYS A 59 -6.40 -18.26 3.31
CA LYS A 59 -6.85 -18.06 4.69
C LYS A 59 -6.84 -16.59 5.10
N SER A 60 -5.85 -15.81 4.66
CA SER A 60 -5.81 -14.36 4.92
C SER A 60 -6.87 -13.60 4.13
N ILE A 61 -7.08 -13.92 2.85
CA ILE A 61 -8.12 -13.29 2.02
C ILE A 61 -9.51 -13.52 2.62
N MET A 62 -9.80 -14.73 3.11
CA MET A 62 -11.10 -15.06 3.72
C MET A 62 -11.35 -14.37 5.08
N LYS A 63 -10.34 -13.73 5.67
CA LYS A 63 -10.49 -12.95 6.91
C LYS A 63 -10.84 -11.48 6.65
N ILE A 64 -10.88 -11.03 5.40
CA ILE A 64 -11.23 -9.64 5.08
C ILE A 64 -12.65 -9.36 5.59
N GLN A 65 -12.77 -8.33 6.42
CA GLN A 65 -14.04 -7.93 7.00
C GLN A 65 -14.98 -7.39 5.92
N THR A 66 -16.18 -7.98 5.87
CA THR A 66 -17.30 -7.58 5.02
C THR A 66 -18.44 -7.03 5.87
N ASN A 67 -19.61 -6.85 5.25
CA ASN A 67 -20.87 -6.57 5.92
C ASN A 67 -21.66 -7.86 6.21
N SER A 68 -22.81 -7.70 6.85
CA SER A 68 -23.75 -8.77 7.21
C SER A 68 -24.87 -8.97 6.18
N LEU A 69 -24.67 -8.50 4.94
CA LEU A 69 -25.67 -8.70 3.88
C LEU A 69 -25.74 -10.17 3.47
N GLU A 70 -26.94 -10.66 3.20
CA GLU A 70 -27.16 -12.05 2.84
C GLU A 70 -26.68 -12.35 1.39
N PRO A 71 -26.49 -13.64 1.07
CA PRO A 71 -26.33 -14.07 -0.31
C PRO A 71 -27.55 -13.68 -1.15
N GLY A 72 -27.34 -13.05 -2.31
CA GLY A 72 -28.42 -12.56 -3.19
C GLY A 72 -28.74 -11.08 -3.01
N GLU A 73 -28.37 -10.46 -1.89
CA GLU A 73 -28.53 -9.01 -1.71
C GLU A 73 -27.47 -8.22 -2.46
N PRO A 74 -27.85 -7.07 -3.09
CA PRO A 74 -26.93 -6.21 -3.80
C PRO A 74 -25.88 -5.63 -2.86
N LYS A 75 -24.63 -5.55 -3.32
CA LYS A 75 -23.47 -5.12 -2.52
C LYS A 75 -22.87 -3.85 -3.11
N ASN A 76 -22.61 -2.86 -2.26
CA ASN A 76 -21.99 -1.60 -2.66
C ASN A 76 -20.46 -1.77 -2.82
N SER A 77 -19.93 -1.50 -4.01
CA SER A 77 -18.49 -1.59 -4.31
C SER A 77 -17.66 -0.52 -3.61
N SER A 78 -18.20 0.68 -3.39
CA SER A 78 -17.51 1.82 -2.77
C SER A 78 -17.19 1.60 -1.29
N GLU A 79 -18.02 0.80 -0.59
CA GLU A 79 -17.87 0.49 0.83
C GLU A 79 -17.23 -0.88 1.07
N CYS A 80 -16.99 -1.66 0.01
CA CYS A 80 -16.46 -3.01 0.11
C CYS A 80 -14.93 -3.02 0.18
N ASN A 81 -14.38 -3.48 1.32
CA ASN A 81 -12.93 -3.64 1.49
C ASN A 81 -12.32 -4.61 0.45
N ILE A 82 -13.06 -5.67 0.09
CA ILE A 82 -12.62 -6.64 -0.93
C ILE A 82 -12.45 -5.93 -2.27
N PHE A 83 -13.42 -5.10 -2.66
CA PHE A 83 -13.38 -4.39 -3.94
C PHE A 83 -12.23 -3.38 -4.00
N LYS A 84 -11.99 -2.64 -2.92
CA LYS A 84 -10.85 -1.70 -2.82
C LYS A 84 -9.48 -2.38 -2.97
N ILE A 85 -9.34 -3.59 -2.43
CA ILE A 85 -8.11 -4.37 -2.56
C ILE A 85 -7.99 -4.93 -3.98
N TYR A 86 -9.11 -5.40 -4.55
CA TYR A 86 -9.14 -5.91 -5.93
C TYR A 86 -8.80 -4.81 -6.95
N SER A 87 -9.36 -3.62 -6.83
CA SER A 87 -9.12 -2.49 -7.73
C SER A 87 -7.68 -1.99 -7.73
N ALA A 88 -6.91 -2.29 -6.68
CA ALA A 88 -5.49 -1.96 -6.61
C ALA A 88 -4.58 -2.88 -7.43
N ILE A 89 -5.10 -4.03 -7.88
CA ILE A 89 -4.35 -5.08 -8.59
C ILE A 89 -4.95 -5.36 -9.97
N ALA A 90 -6.27 -5.21 -10.09
CA ALA A 90 -7.00 -5.48 -11.32
C ALA A 90 -6.64 -4.48 -12.43
N SER A 91 -6.73 -4.96 -13.68
CA SER A 91 -6.66 -4.09 -14.85
C SER A 91 -7.87 -3.14 -14.91
N PRO A 92 -7.74 -1.94 -15.50
CA PRO A 92 -8.84 -0.97 -15.60
C PRO A 92 -10.10 -1.50 -16.29
N SER A 93 -9.97 -2.48 -17.20
CA SER A 93 -11.09 -3.13 -17.89
C SER A 93 -11.92 -4.07 -17.01
N SER A 94 -11.41 -4.42 -15.82
CA SER A 94 -11.98 -5.40 -14.91
C SER A 94 -12.56 -4.77 -13.63
N ILE A 95 -12.51 -3.43 -13.55
CA ILE A 95 -13.02 -2.62 -12.44
C ILE A 95 -14.37 -2.03 -12.83
#